data_AF-A0A661AE23-F1
#
_entry.id   AF-A0A661AE23-F1
#
_cell.length_a   1.000
_cell.length_b   1.000
_cell.length_c   1.000
_cell.angle_alpha   90.00
_cell.angle_beta   90.00
_cell.angle_gamma   90.00
#
_symmetry.space_group_name_H-M   'P 1'
#
loop_
_entity.id
_entity.type
_entity.pdbx_description
1 polymer ?
#
loop_
_entity_poly.entity_id
_entity_poly.type
_entity_poly.pdbx_seq_one_letter_code
_entity_poly.pdbx_strand_id
1 'polypeptide(L)'
;MKKKGFSLMELIISMVAIGVVVGGIIGIFLRHQRYQKYLEALTQAQESGRIGIEILSRDLKQMGAGIDVENQQLMIAYASPYEVIFNANLTPYPDDPTNPGYPKAMNPSLSPSSAGPHYAPGRQYETGAETIRYTLDINDDGEVNEEDKNASSLSRSTRNPNDYVLVRRVYGELADGT
;
A
#
# COMPACT_ATOMS: atom_id res chain seq x y z
N MET A 1 22.93 70.72 -19.28
CA MET A 1 22.71 69.76 -18.18
C MET A 1 23.87 68.76 -18.19
N LYS A 2 24.76 68.77 -17.17
CA LYS A 2 25.87 67.82 -17.09
C LYS A 2 25.33 66.44 -16.70
N LYS A 3 25.33 65.47 -17.62
CA LYS A 3 25.09 64.06 -17.28
C LYS A 3 26.30 63.58 -16.47
N LYS A 4 26.12 63.35 -15.17
CA LYS A 4 27.13 62.66 -14.36
C LYS A 4 27.09 61.18 -14.75
N GLY A 5 28.20 60.67 -15.30
CA GLY A 5 28.38 59.24 -15.56
C GLY A 5 28.59 58.48 -14.26
N PHE A 6 28.21 57.20 -14.25
CA PHE A 6 28.37 56.31 -13.10
C PHE A 6 29.85 56.07 -12.81
N SER A 7 30.25 56.17 -11.54
CA SER A 7 31.61 55.83 -11.14
C SER A 7 31.83 54.32 -11.21
N LEU A 8 33.05 53.89 -11.58
CA LEU A 8 33.44 52.48 -11.50
C LEU A 8 33.20 51.91 -10.08
N MET A 9 33.40 52.74 -9.06
CA MET A 9 33.16 52.38 -7.66
C MET A 9 31.67 52.09 -7.38
N GLU A 10 30.76 52.93 -7.89
CA GLU A 10 29.31 52.73 -7.72
C GLU A 10 28.85 51.45 -8.43
N LEU A 11 29.46 51.11 -9.58
CA LEU A 11 29.15 49.88 -10.30
C LEU A 11 29.55 48.63 -9.52
N ILE A 12 30.75 48.65 -8.91
CA ILE A 12 31.23 47.56 -8.06
C ILE A 12 30.34 47.41 -6.81
N ILE A 13 30.00 48.52 -6.14
CA ILE A 13 29.10 48.49 -4.97
C ILE A 13 27.73 47.92 -5.34
N SER A 14 27.18 48.33 -6.48
CA SER A 14 25.87 47.86 -6.96
C SER A 14 25.90 46.36 -7.27
N MET A 15 26.95 45.87 -7.94
CA MET A 15 27.12 44.44 -8.22
C MET A 15 27.23 43.62 -6.94
N VAL A 16 28.01 44.08 -5.95
CA VAL A 16 28.14 43.38 -4.66
C VAL A 16 26.81 43.36 -3.92
N ALA A 17 26.08 44.48 -3.89
CA ALA A 17 24.77 44.56 -3.27
C ALA A 17 23.77 43.59 -3.91
N ILE A 18 23.71 43.53 -5.24
CA ILE A 18 22.88 42.56 -5.98
C ILE A 18 23.32 41.13 -5.66
N GLY A 19 24.63 40.84 -5.64
CA GLY A 19 25.16 39.52 -5.32
C GLY A 19 24.73 39.01 -3.94
N VAL A 20 24.77 39.88 -2.93
CA VAL A 20 24.31 39.54 -1.56
C VAL A 20 22.81 39.24 -1.55
N VAL A 21 22.00 40.08 -2.20
CA VAL A 21 20.54 39.90 -2.28
C VAL A 21 20.19 38.59 -2.99
N VAL A 22 20.80 38.34 -4.16
CA VAL A 22 20.57 37.11 -4.94
C VAL A 22 21.02 35.87 -4.16
N GLY A 23 22.17 35.92 -3.49
CA GLY A 23 22.63 34.84 -2.62
C GLY A 23 21.64 34.52 -1.50
N GLY A 24 21.04 35.55 -0.89
CA GLY A 24 19.98 35.39 0.10
C GLY A 24 18.72 34.72 -0.48
N ILE A 25 18.26 35.18 -1.66
CA ILE A 25 17.08 34.62 -2.35
C ILE A 25 17.31 33.15 -2.72
N ILE A 26 18.49 32.80 -3.25
CA ILE A 26 18.84 31.40 -3.57
C ILE A 26 18.77 30.54 -2.31
N GLY A 27 19.29 31.04 -1.18
CA GLY A 27 19.22 30.34 0.11
C GLY A 27 17.79 30.05 0.55
N ILE A 28 16.88 31.03 0.40
CA ILE A 28 15.45 30.86 0.71
C ILE A 28 14.80 29.86 -0.26
N PHE A 29 15.09 29.98 -1.55
CA PHE A 29 14.54 29.10 -2.59
C PHE A 29 14.92 27.64 -2.37
N LEU A 30 16.18 27.35 -2.05
CA LEU A 30 16.64 25.99 -1.74
C LEU A 30 15.96 25.42 -0.49
N ARG A 31 15.74 26.25 0.54
CA ARG A 31 14.96 25.85 1.73
C ARG A 31 13.51 25.56 1.37
N HIS A 32 12.90 26.40 0.54
CA HIS A 32 11.53 26.22 0.08
C HIS A 32 11.37 24.91 -0.71
N GLN A 33 12.28 24.60 -1.64
CA GLN A 33 12.24 23.34 -2.38
C GLN A 33 12.31 22.10 -1.49
N ARG A 34 13.15 22.13 -0.45
CA ARG A 34 13.24 21.02 0.52
C ARG A 34 11.97 20.88 1.34
N TYR A 35 11.41 22.00 1.78
CA TYR A 35 10.16 22.04 2.54
C TYR A 35 8.97 21.52 1.72
N GLN A 36 8.85 21.91 0.45
CA GLN A 36 7.80 21.41 -0.44
C GLN A 36 7.86 19.89 -0.61
N LYS A 37 9.05 19.34 -0.87
CA LYS A 37 9.23 17.87 -0.97
C LYS A 37 8.85 17.13 0.31
N TYR A 38 9.10 17.74 1.48
CA TYR A 38 8.71 17.16 2.75
C TYR A 38 7.18 17.17 2.93
N LEU A 39 6.52 18.28 2.58
CA LEU A 39 5.07 18.39 2.63
C LEU A 39 4.37 17.42 1.66
N GLU A 40 4.90 17.26 0.44
CA GLU A 40 4.40 16.30 -0.53
C GLU A 40 4.45 14.87 0.03
N ALA A 41 5.61 14.46 0.57
CA ALA A 41 5.78 13.12 1.15
C ALA A 41 4.85 12.88 2.34
N LEU A 42 4.69 13.87 3.22
CA LEU A 42 3.77 13.79 4.36
C LEU A 42 2.31 13.66 3.91
N THR A 43 1.91 14.46 2.91
CA THR A 43 0.55 14.43 2.36
C THR A 43 0.25 13.08 1.72
N GLN A 44 1.17 12.56 0.90
CA GLN A 44 1.03 11.26 0.26
C GLN A 44 0.92 10.12 1.29
N ALA A 45 1.71 10.15 2.37
CA ALA A 45 1.64 9.14 3.43
C ALA A 45 0.28 9.17 4.16
N GLN A 46 -0.25 10.37 4.45
CA GLN A 46 -1.55 10.52 5.10
C GLN A 46 -2.72 10.07 4.20
N GLU A 47 -2.66 10.40 2.91
CA GLU A 47 -3.67 9.99 1.93
C GLU A 47 -3.67 8.47 1.73
N SER A 48 -2.50 7.88 1.46
CA SER A 48 -2.36 6.43 1.31
C SER A 48 -2.79 5.68 2.58
N GLY A 49 -2.42 6.18 3.76
CA GLY A 49 -2.85 5.59 5.04
C GLY A 49 -4.37 5.64 5.22
N ARG A 50 -5.01 6.76 4.88
CA ARG A 50 -6.48 6.89 4.94
C ARG A 50 -7.17 5.91 3.99
N ILE A 51 -6.74 5.86 2.74
CA ILE A 51 -7.30 4.97 1.71
C ILE A 51 -7.12 3.51 2.13
N GLY A 52 -5.93 3.14 2.61
CA GLY A 52 -5.64 1.78 3.06
C GLY A 52 -6.56 1.33 4.19
N ILE A 53 -6.76 2.17 5.22
CA ILE A 53 -7.66 1.88 6.33
C ILE A 53 -9.13 1.83 5.89
N GLU A 54 -9.55 2.68 4.95
CA GLU A 54 -10.92 2.66 4.43
C GLU A 54 -11.23 1.35 3.69
N ILE A 55 -10.32 0.92 2.81
CA ILE A 55 -10.45 -0.35 2.08
C ILE A 55 -10.44 -1.53 3.06
N LEU A 56 -9.48 -1.58 3.99
CA LEU A 56 -9.39 -2.65 4.99
C LEU A 56 -10.65 -2.70 5.87
N SER A 57 -11.13 -1.54 6.35
CA SER A 57 -12.36 -1.44 7.16
C SER A 57 -13.59 -1.91 6.38
N ARG A 58 -13.69 -1.55 5.09
CA ARG A 58 -14.79 -2.00 4.23
C ARG A 58 -14.77 -3.52 4.07
N ASP A 59 -13.63 -4.09 3.70
CA ASP A 59 -13.53 -5.54 3.45
C ASP A 59 -13.72 -6.32 4.76
N LEU A 60 -13.19 -5.85 5.90
CA LEU A 60 -13.45 -6.45 7.22
C LEU A 60 -14.92 -6.39 7.64
N LYS A 61 -15.64 -5.32 7.32
CA LYS A 61 -17.10 -5.27 7.58
C LYS A 61 -17.90 -6.27 6.76
N GLN A 62 -17.34 -6.70 5.63
CA GLN A 62 -17.95 -7.71 4.76
C GLN A 62 -17.39 -9.11 5.00
N MET A 63 -16.54 -9.29 6.02
CA MET A 63 -16.03 -10.60 6.38
C MET A 63 -17.17 -11.55 6.73
N GLY A 64 -17.06 -12.82 6.32
CA GLY A 64 -18.11 -13.80 6.53
C GLY A 64 -19.29 -13.68 5.56
N ALA A 65 -19.31 -12.70 4.66
CA ALA A 65 -20.33 -12.65 3.62
C ALA A 65 -20.21 -13.88 2.71
N GLY A 66 -21.31 -14.62 2.51
CA GLY A 66 -21.36 -15.76 1.60
C GLY A 66 -20.45 -16.94 1.98
N ILE A 67 -19.99 -17.04 3.23
CA ILE A 67 -19.21 -18.22 3.68
C ILE A 67 -20.08 -19.46 3.81
N ASP A 68 -19.46 -20.61 3.68
CA ASP A 68 -20.10 -21.92 3.83
C ASP A 68 -20.29 -22.27 5.31
N VAL A 69 -21.42 -21.83 5.88
CA VAL A 69 -21.76 -22.08 7.28
C VAL A 69 -22.03 -23.56 7.54
N GLU A 70 -22.63 -24.27 6.57
CA GLU A 70 -22.97 -25.68 6.70
C GLU A 70 -21.70 -26.55 6.80
N ASN A 71 -20.71 -26.23 5.98
CA ASN A 71 -19.38 -26.83 6.05
C ASN A 71 -18.43 -26.07 6.97
N GLN A 72 -18.91 -25.22 7.89
CA GLN A 72 -18.08 -24.60 8.92
C GLN A 72 -16.85 -23.83 8.40
N GLN A 73 -16.95 -23.14 7.27
CA GLN A 73 -15.90 -22.24 6.81
C GLN A 73 -15.70 -21.12 7.84
N LEU A 74 -14.45 -20.87 8.22
CA LEU A 74 -14.12 -19.86 9.22
C LEU A 74 -14.38 -18.47 8.65
N MET A 75 -15.08 -17.61 9.39
CA MET A 75 -15.15 -16.18 9.06
C MET A 75 -13.77 -15.52 9.18
N ILE A 76 -13.08 -15.74 10.31
CA ILE A 76 -11.69 -15.32 10.55
C ILE A 76 -10.84 -16.58 10.57
N ALA A 77 -9.96 -16.70 9.59
CA ALA A 77 -9.03 -17.81 9.48
C ALA A 77 -7.80 -17.60 10.39
N TYR A 78 -7.26 -16.39 10.42
CA TYR A 78 -6.10 -16.04 11.22
C TYR A 78 -6.06 -14.53 11.48
N ALA A 79 -5.54 -14.13 12.64
CA ALA A 79 -5.33 -12.73 12.98
C ALA A 79 -4.11 -12.59 13.89
N SER A 80 -3.18 -11.74 13.47
CA SER A 80 -1.96 -11.37 14.19
C SER A 80 -1.76 -9.85 14.10
N PRO A 81 -0.77 -9.28 14.80
CA PRO A 81 -0.49 -7.84 14.72
C PRO A 81 -0.19 -7.32 13.31
N TYR A 82 0.32 -8.16 12.41
CA TYR A 82 0.78 -7.75 11.08
C TYR A 82 0.08 -8.48 9.93
N GLU A 83 -0.85 -9.37 10.24
CA GLU A 83 -1.56 -10.17 9.26
C GLU A 83 -2.99 -10.43 9.71
N VAL A 84 -3.94 -10.35 8.78
CA VAL A 84 -5.30 -10.82 8.98
C VAL A 84 -5.77 -11.59 7.76
N ILE A 85 -6.32 -12.77 8.00
CA ILE A 85 -6.87 -13.67 7.00
C ILE A 85 -8.33 -13.95 7.35
N PHE A 86 -9.22 -13.70 6.41
CA PHE A 86 -10.65 -13.94 6.57
C PHE A 86 -11.25 -14.45 5.26
N ASN A 87 -12.41 -15.10 5.37
CA ASN A 87 -13.15 -15.57 4.20
C ASN A 87 -14.38 -14.69 3.97
N ALA A 88 -14.61 -14.33 2.71
CA ALA A 88 -15.79 -13.61 2.29
C ALA A 88 -15.93 -13.73 0.78
N ASN A 89 -17.16 -13.77 0.28
CA ASN A 89 -17.50 -13.69 -1.12
C ASN A 89 -17.62 -12.21 -1.53
N LEU A 90 -16.50 -11.59 -1.90
CA LEU A 90 -16.46 -10.18 -2.34
C LEU A 90 -16.19 -10.03 -3.83
N THR A 91 -15.64 -11.06 -4.48
CA THR A 91 -15.27 -11.04 -5.89
C THR A 91 -15.69 -12.35 -6.57
N PRO A 92 -16.60 -12.32 -7.55
CA PRO A 92 -17.23 -11.15 -8.14
C PRO A 92 -18.32 -10.54 -7.24
N TYR A 93 -18.72 -9.29 -7.52
CA TYR A 93 -19.90 -8.69 -6.87
C TYR A 93 -20.78 -7.99 -7.91
N PRO A 94 -22.09 -8.29 -7.99
CA PRO A 94 -22.82 -9.33 -7.23
C PRO A 94 -22.46 -10.76 -7.68
N ASP A 95 -22.47 -11.71 -6.75
CA ASP A 95 -22.25 -13.14 -7.03
C ASP A 95 -23.51 -13.98 -6.80
N ASP A 96 -23.59 -15.13 -7.48
CA ASP A 96 -24.66 -16.12 -7.32
C ASP A 96 -24.22 -17.24 -6.37
N PRO A 97 -24.82 -17.38 -5.18
CA PRO A 97 -24.42 -18.41 -4.22
C PRO A 97 -24.70 -19.84 -4.70
N THR A 98 -25.55 -20.04 -5.72
CA THR A 98 -25.85 -21.36 -6.30
C THR A 98 -24.95 -21.73 -7.47
N ASN A 99 -24.32 -20.73 -8.10
CA ASN A 99 -23.33 -20.91 -9.14
C ASN A 99 -22.24 -19.84 -9.00
N PRO A 100 -21.35 -19.97 -8.01
CA PRO A 100 -20.42 -18.91 -7.68
C PRO A 100 -19.43 -18.64 -8.80
N GLY A 101 -19.16 -17.36 -9.03
CA GLY A 101 -18.10 -16.90 -9.91
C GLY A 101 -16.71 -17.18 -9.34
N TYR A 102 -15.69 -16.81 -10.09
CA TYR A 102 -14.30 -16.93 -9.67
C TYR A 102 -13.77 -15.58 -9.14
N PRO A 103 -12.88 -15.57 -8.14
CA PRO A 103 -12.34 -16.72 -7.41
C PRO A 103 -13.39 -17.42 -6.53
N LYS A 104 -13.36 -18.75 -6.49
CA LYS A 104 -14.19 -19.54 -5.56
C LYS A 104 -13.46 -19.75 -4.24
N ALA A 105 -14.08 -20.44 -3.30
CA ALA A 105 -13.39 -20.88 -2.08
C ALA A 105 -12.13 -21.69 -2.41
N MET A 106 -11.10 -21.48 -1.59
CA MET A 106 -9.77 -22.06 -1.80
C MET A 106 -9.82 -23.58 -1.89
N ASN A 107 -9.21 -24.13 -2.95
CA ASN A 107 -9.10 -25.56 -3.16
C ASN A 107 -7.71 -26.06 -2.74
N PRO A 108 -7.59 -26.79 -1.62
CA PRO A 108 -6.28 -27.26 -1.14
C PRO A 108 -5.61 -28.29 -2.04
N SER A 109 -6.33 -28.88 -3.00
CA SER A 109 -5.77 -29.85 -3.94
C SER A 109 -5.12 -29.21 -5.17
N LEU A 110 -5.53 -27.99 -5.53
CA LEU A 110 -5.06 -27.25 -6.71
C LEU A 110 -4.08 -26.14 -6.33
N SER A 111 -4.33 -25.47 -5.21
CA SER A 111 -3.46 -24.45 -4.63
C SER A 111 -2.87 -24.98 -3.31
N PRO A 112 -1.76 -25.74 -3.34
CA PRO A 112 -1.08 -26.18 -2.13
C PRO A 112 -0.39 -25.02 -1.39
N SER A 113 -0.26 -23.85 -2.04
CA SER A 113 0.13 -22.61 -1.41
C SER A 113 -1.07 -22.06 -0.63
N SER A 114 -1.04 -22.34 0.66
CA SER A 114 -1.82 -21.70 1.71
C SER A 114 -1.94 -20.18 1.50
N ALA A 115 -3.00 -19.57 2.05
CA ALA A 115 -3.16 -18.12 2.04
C ALA A 115 -2.11 -17.48 2.98
N GLY A 116 -0.84 -17.55 2.62
CA GLY A 116 0.29 -17.38 3.55
C GLY A 116 0.60 -18.62 4.40
N PRO A 117 1.65 -18.59 5.21
CA PRO A 117 2.07 -19.72 6.04
C PRO A 117 1.06 -20.13 7.12
N HIS A 118 0.05 -19.29 7.41
CA HIS A 118 -0.81 -19.41 8.59
C HIS A 118 -2.24 -19.92 8.33
N TYR A 119 -2.66 -20.13 7.08
CA TYR A 119 -3.97 -20.70 6.79
C TYR A 119 -3.99 -21.62 5.57
N ALA A 120 -4.25 -22.91 5.83
CA ALA A 120 -4.47 -23.95 4.84
C ALA A 120 -5.71 -24.78 5.22
N PRO A 121 -6.87 -24.61 4.54
CA PRO A 121 -8.05 -25.41 4.81
C PRO A 121 -7.81 -26.86 4.35
N GLY A 122 -8.25 -27.84 5.14
CA GLY A 122 -8.11 -29.26 4.78
C GLY A 122 -9.12 -29.75 3.74
N ARG A 123 -10.06 -28.89 3.30
CA ARG A 123 -11.09 -29.18 2.29
C ARG A 123 -11.42 -27.92 1.49
N GLN A 124 -12.04 -28.12 0.33
CA GLN A 124 -12.68 -27.05 -0.44
C GLN A 124 -14.10 -26.80 0.10
N TYR A 125 -14.53 -25.53 0.08
CA TYR A 125 -15.90 -25.10 0.44
C TYR A 125 -16.72 -24.78 -0.81
N GLU A 126 -18.05 -24.71 -0.70
CA GLU A 126 -18.94 -24.71 -1.87
C GLU A 126 -19.49 -23.32 -2.26
N THR A 127 -19.44 -22.33 -1.36
CA THR A 127 -20.18 -21.05 -1.49
C THR A 127 -19.46 -19.94 -2.25
N GLY A 128 -18.33 -20.24 -2.89
CA GLY A 128 -17.53 -19.25 -3.62
C GLY A 128 -16.73 -18.28 -2.74
N ALA A 129 -16.90 -18.29 -1.42
CA ALA A 129 -16.20 -17.37 -0.53
C ALA A 129 -14.68 -17.54 -0.59
N GLU A 130 -14.02 -16.55 -1.20
CA GLU A 130 -12.57 -16.50 -1.31
C GLU A 130 -11.91 -16.15 0.03
N THR A 131 -10.62 -16.47 0.13
CA THR A 131 -9.78 -16.12 1.27
C THR A 131 -9.04 -14.83 0.98
N ILE A 132 -9.28 -13.79 1.78
CA ILE A 132 -8.62 -12.50 1.67
C ILE A 132 -7.60 -12.38 2.79
N ARG A 133 -6.39 -11.99 2.41
CA ARG A 133 -5.26 -11.79 3.32
C ARG A 133 -4.73 -10.37 3.20
N TYR A 134 -4.60 -9.71 4.34
CA TYR A 134 -3.82 -8.49 4.47
C TYR A 134 -2.57 -8.81 5.27
N THR A 135 -1.39 -8.47 4.75
CA THR A 135 -0.10 -8.77 5.40
C THR A 135 0.93 -7.67 5.15
N LEU A 136 1.82 -7.48 6.11
CA LEU A 136 3.07 -6.71 5.95
C LEU A 136 4.27 -7.60 5.59
N ASP A 137 4.16 -8.91 5.81
CA ASP A 137 5.09 -9.94 5.35
C ASP A 137 4.86 -10.16 3.84
N ILE A 138 5.76 -9.62 3.03
CA ILE A 138 5.65 -9.62 1.57
C ILE A 138 6.34 -10.85 0.98
N ASN A 139 7.43 -11.32 1.59
CA ASN A 139 8.17 -12.48 1.09
C ASN A 139 7.55 -13.83 1.56
N ASP A 140 6.53 -13.77 2.42
CA ASP A 140 5.81 -14.91 3.00
C ASP A 140 6.69 -15.85 3.82
N ASP A 141 7.69 -15.28 4.52
CA ASP A 141 8.59 -16.03 5.39
C ASP A 141 8.07 -16.22 6.83
N GLY A 142 6.96 -15.56 7.18
CA GLY A 142 6.32 -15.62 8.50
C GLY A 142 6.89 -14.64 9.53
N GLU A 143 7.88 -13.83 9.14
CA GLU A 143 8.43 -12.74 9.93
C GLU A 143 8.16 -11.40 9.23
N VAL A 144 8.17 -10.30 10.00
CA VAL A 144 8.10 -8.95 9.43
C VAL A 144 9.41 -8.25 9.74
N ASN A 145 10.27 -8.15 8.74
CA ASN A 145 11.66 -7.72 8.88
C ASN A 145 12.11 -6.79 7.73
N GLU A 146 13.41 -6.55 7.57
CA GLU A 146 13.92 -5.63 6.54
C GLU A 146 13.85 -6.20 5.11
N GLU A 147 13.71 -7.51 4.96
CA GLU A 147 13.58 -8.17 3.67
C GLU A 147 12.25 -7.81 3.00
N ASP A 148 11.18 -7.64 3.78
CA ASP A 148 9.86 -7.20 3.29
C ASP A 148 9.87 -5.83 2.63
N LYS A 149 10.69 -4.92 3.16
CA LYS A 149 10.87 -3.56 2.60
C LYS A 149 11.45 -3.63 1.18
N ASN A 150 12.15 -4.70 0.84
CA ASN A 150 12.85 -4.87 -0.43
C ASN A 150 12.20 -5.91 -1.35
N ALA A 151 11.29 -6.74 -0.82
CA ALA A 151 10.67 -7.86 -1.51
C ALA A 151 9.72 -7.44 -2.65
N SER A 152 9.21 -6.21 -2.65
CA SER A 152 8.31 -5.71 -3.70
C SER A 152 8.78 -4.39 -4.33
N SER A 153 8.46 -4.20 -5.60
CA SER A 153 8.60 -2.90 -6.27
C SER A 153 7.68 -1.83 -5.64
N LEU A 154 6.58 -2.24 -4.99
CA LEU A 154 5.65 -1.35 -4.29
C LEU A 154 6.28 -0.75 -3.04
N SER A 155 7.08 -1.51 -2.29
CA SER A 155 7.81 -1.04 -1.10
C SER A 155 8.85 0.03 -1.45
N ARG A 156 9.27 0.10 -2.72
CA ARG A 156 10.19 1.14 -3.26
C ARG A 156 9.46 2.36 -3.85
N SER A 157 8.13 2.41 -3.76
CA SER A 157 7.33 3.51 -4.32
C SER A 157 7.54 4.83 -3.56
N THR A 158 7.94 4.77 -2.30
CA THR A 158 8.24 5.95 -1.48
C THR A 158 9.76 6.15 -1.35
N ARG A 159 10.19 7.39 -1.04
CA ARG A 159 11.62 7.70 -0.78
C ARG A 159 12.08 7.29 0.61
N ASN A 160 11.19 6.81 1.47
CA ASN A 160 11.56 6.41 2.82
C ASN A 160 11.97 4.94 2.83
N PRO A 161 13.25 4.62 3.11
CA PRO A 161 13.74 3.23 3.12
C PRO A 161 13.15 2.38 4.26
N ASN A 162 12.39 2.97 5.19
CA ASN A 162 11.77 2.28 6.31
C ASN A 162 10.27 2.00 6.11
N ASP A 163 9.72 2.28 4.94
CA ASP A 163 8.30 2.06 4.70
C ASP A 163 7.99 0.57 4.51
N TYR A 164 6.95 0.13 5.20
CA TYR A 164 6.29 -1.14 4.95
C TYR A 164 5.03 -0.91 4.13
N VAL A 165 4.69 -1.90 3.29
CA VAL A 165 3.49 -1.85 2.46
C VAL A 165 2.52 -2.92 2.92
N LEU A 166 1.30 -2.51 3.22
CA LEU A 166 0.21 -3.43 3.45
C LEU A 166 -0.28 -3.97 2.10
N VAL A 167 -0.15 -5.28 1.92
CA VAL A 167 -0.58 -5.95 0.69
C VAL A 167 -1.87 -6.72 0.95
N ARG A 168 -2.84 -6.53 0.07
CA ARG A 168 -4.04 -7.36 -0.02
C ARG A 168 -3.82 -8.46 -1.04
N ARG A 169 -3.99 -9.72 -0.64
CA ARG A 169 -3.96 -10.89 -1.50
C ARG A 169 -5.31 -11.60 -1.43
N VAL A 170 -5.71 -12.17 -2.55
CA VAL A 170 -6.94 -12.95 -2.68
C VAL A 170 -6.55 -14.34 -3.12
N TYR A 171 -7.03 -15.34 -2.40
CA TYR A 171 -6.80 -16.74 -2.66
C TYR A 171 -8.14 -17.44 -2.84
N GLY A 172 -8.21 -18.26 -3.87
CA GLY A 172 -9.42 -18.97 -4.24
C GLY A 172 -9.14 -19.77 -5.50
N GLU A 173 -9.96 -20.78 -5.76
CA GLU A 173 -9.86 -21.50 -7.04
C GLU A 173 -10.23 -20.54 -8.18
N LEU A 174 -9.43 -20.53 -9.24
CA LEU A 174 -9.64 -19.75 -10.45
C LEU A 174 -10.19 -20.62 -11.60
N ALA A 175 -10.65 -19.96 -12.67
CA ALA A 175 -11.24 -20.64 -13.83
C ALA A 175 -10.30 -21.61 -14.57
N ASP A 176 -8.99 -21.42 -14.43
CA ASP A 176 -7.94 -22.28 -14.98
C ASP A 176 -7.55 -23.44 -14.06
N GLY A 177 -8.21 -23.58 -12.91
CA GLY A 177 -7.94 -24.63 -11.93
C GLY A 177 -6.67 -24.39 -11.12
N THR A 178 -6.27 -23.12 -10.94
CA THR A 178 -5.19 -22.71 -10.03
C THR A 178 -5.70 -22.04 -8.76
#